data_AF-A0AAU3QBT3-F1
#
_entry.id   AF-A0AAU3QBT3-F1
#
_cell.length_a   1.000
_cell.length_b   1.000
_cell.length_c   1.000
_cell.angle_alpha   90.00
_cell.angle_beta   90.00
_cell.angle_gamma   90.00
#
_symmetry.space_group_name_H-M   'P 1'
#
loop_
_entity.id
_entity.type
_entity.pdbx_description
1 polymer ?
#
loop_
_entity_poly.entity_id
_entity_poly.type
_entity_poly.pdbx_seq_one_letter_code
_entity_poly.pdbx_strand_id
1 'polypeptide(L)'
;MNIPNVWTRETWRRAATPTIPAVIEAAGHLVSEETDHHADYVGQDRWVLDYLPGRQLTRAQALAGMRIAIAPDRPEVERWAGSLGLTVAEAVGFAALSVEVV
;
A
#
# COMPACT_ATOMS: atom_id res chain seq x y z
N MET A 1 -12.55 0.35 29.31
CA MET A 1 -11.53 1.14 28.59
C MET A 1 -10.38 1.38 29.56
N ASN A 2 -9.24 0.71 29.40
CA ASN A 2 -8.07 0.88 30.29
C ASN A 2 -7.10 1.81 29.59
N ILE A 3 -7.02 3.07 30.03
CA ILE A 3 -6.18 4.10 29.41
C ILE A 3 -4.82 4.07 30.13
N PRO A 4 -3.73 3.74 29.43
CA PRO A 4 -2.42 3.63 30.06
C PRO A 4 -1.91 5.01 30.52
N ASN A 5 -1.32 5.04 31.72
CA ASN A 5 -0.73 6.25 32.32
C ASN A 5 0.63 6.64 31.71
N VAL A 6 1.24 5.74 30.91
CA VAL A 6 2.49 5.97 30.17
C VAL A 6 2.28 5.61 28.71
N TRP A 7 2.49 6.58 27.83
CA TRP A 7 2.33 6.40 26.40
C TRP A 7 3.67 6.01 25.77
N THR A 8 3.83 4.72 25.46
CA THR A 8 5.01 4.22 24.74
C THR A 8 4.78 4.26 23.22
N ARG A 9 5.85 4.23 22.41
CA ARG A 9 5.75 4.13 20.94
C ARG A 9 4.90 2.93 20.50
N GLU A 10 4.98 1.82 21.24
CA GLU A 10 4.18 0.63 21.00
C GLU A 10 2.71 0.82 21.39
N THR A 11 2.43 1.56 22.48
CA THR A 11 1.08 1.94 22.89
C THR A 11 0.41 2.83 21.84
N TRP A 12 1.14 3.79 21.26
CA TRP A 12 0.64 4.60 20.14
C TRP A 12 0.30 3.75 18.90
N ARG A 13 1.15 2.77 18.58
CA ARG A 13 0.90 1.82 17.47
C ARG A 13 -0.36 0.98 17.70
N ARG A 14 -0.65 0.57 18.94
CA ARG A 14 -1.83 -0.26 19.27
C ARG A 14 -3.12 0.55 19.48
N ALA A 15 -3.02 1.80 19.94
CA ALA A 15 -4.19 2.62 20.29
C ALA A 15 -4.74 3.45 19.12
N ALA A 16 -3.95 3.64 18.05
CA ALA A 16 -4.46 4.25 16.83
C ALA A 16 -5.39 3.24 16.12
N THR A 17 -6.63 3.68 15.81
CA THR A 17 -7.56 3.12 14.80
C THR A 17 -6.79 2.36 13.75
N PRO A 18 -7.16 1.13 13.33
CA PRO A 18 -6.23 0.21 12.67
C PRO A 18 -5.53 0.95 11.54
N THR A 19 -4.31 1.39 11.83
CA THR A 19 -3.65 2.38 10.99
C THR A 19 -3.25 1.59 9.78
N ILE A 20 -3.63 2.03 8.58
CA ILE A 20 -3.15 1.37 7.37
C ILE A 20 -1.63 1.31 7.52
N PRO A 21 -1.03 0.11 7.49
CA PRO A 21 0.39 -0.03 7.74
C PRO A 21 1.22 0.89 6.86
N ALA A 22 2.34 1.35 7.41
CA ALA A 22 3.10 2.44 6.83
C ALA A 22 3.75 2.02 5.51
N VAL A 23 3.51 2.80 4.46
CA VAL A 23 4.31 2.76 3.23
C VAL A 23 5.48 3.71 3.40
N ILE A 24 6.69 3.20 3.24
CA ILE A 24 7.94 3.96 3.40
C ILE A 24 8.53 4.19 2.01
N GLU A 25 8.95 5.43 1.75
CA GLU A 25 9.76 5.74 0.58
C GLU A 25 11.25 5.65 0.94
N ALA A 26 12.00 4.76 0.30
CA ALA A 26 13.41 4.56 0.53
C ALA A 26 14.14 4.30 -0.80
N ALA A 27 15.17 5.11 -1.08
CA ALA A 27 16.04 4.95 -2.26
C ALA A 27 15.31 4.84 -3.62
N GLY A 28 14.16 5.51 -3.78
CA GLY A 28 13.36 5.43 -5.01
C GLY A 28 12.36 4.27 -5.04
N HIS A 29 12.14 3.60 -3.91
CA HIS A 29 11.16 2.53 -3.76
C HIS A 29 10.09 2.92 -2.73
N LEU A 30 8.84 2.54 -2.97
CA LEU A 30 7.79 2.50 -1.95
C LEU A 30 7.66 1.05 -1.49
N VAL A 31 7.92 0.81 -0.20
CA VAL A 31 7.93 -0.53 0.41
C VAL A 31 7.12 -0.53 1.71
N SER A 32 6.73 -1.72 2.17
CA SER A 32 6.06 -1.93 3.46
C SER A 32 6.49 -3.29 4.01
N GLU A 33 6.48 -3.43 5.34
CA GLU A 33 6.76 -4.73 5.99
C GLU A 33 5.59 -5.72 5.86
N GLU A 34 4.42 -5.27 5.39
CA GLU A 34 3.19 -6.07 5.34
C GLU A 34 2.89 -6.67 3.94
N THR A 35 3.73 -6.39 2.95
CA THR A 35 3.58 -6.95 1.60
C THR A 35 4.94 -7.04 0.90
N ASP A 36 5.16 -8.10 0.13
CA ASP A 36 6.33 -8.24 -0.74
C ASP A 36 6.30 -7.34 -1.98
N HIS A 37 5.13 -6.74 -2.28
CA HIS A 37 4.99 -5.81 -3.37
C HIS A 37 5.71 -4.48 -3.08
N HIS A 38 6.22 -3.87 -4.14
CA HIS A 38 6.89 -2.59 -4.08
C HIS A 38 6.53 -1.74 -5.30
N ALA A 39 6.75 -0.43 -5.17
CA ALA A 39 6.69 0.50 -6.29
C ALA A 39 8.06 1.13 -6.55
N ASP A 40 8.48 1.21 -7.81
CA ASP A 40 9.77 1.77 -8.21
C ASP A 40 9.58 3.10 -8.93
N TYR A 41 10.40 4.09 -8.56
CA TYR A 41 10.47 5.35 -9.26
C TYR A 41 11.20 5.18 -10.60
N VAL A 42 10.56 5.58 -11.69
CA VAL A 42 11.10 5.45 -13.06
C VAL A 42 11.46 6.79 -13.71
N GLY A 43 11.46 7.88 -12.92
CA GLY A 43 11.71 9.23 -13.39
C GLY A 43 10.45 10.04 -13.68
N GLN A 44 10.60 11.36 -13.81
CA GLN A 44 9.51 12.29 -14.19
C GLN A 44 8.26 12.20 -13.31
N ASP A 45 8.43 12.05 -11.98
CA ASP A 45 7.33 11.87 -11.02
C ASP A 45 6.47 10.62 -11.29
N ARG A 46 7.02 9.64 -12.01
CA ARG A 46 6.36 8.37 -12.34
C ARG A 46 6.89 7.19 -11.54
N TRP A 47 5.97 6.29 -11.25
CA TRP A 47 6.19 5.09 -10.46
C TRP A 47 5.58 3.89 -11.19
N VAL A 48 6.17 2.72 -11.03
CA VAL A 48 5.59 1.44 -11.47
C VAL A 48 5.36 0.55 -10.25
N LEU A 49 4.33 -0.29 -10.28
CA LEU A 49 4.12 -1.33 -9.26
C LEU A 49 4.44 -2.68 -9.91
N ASP A 50 5.16 -3.53 -9.20
CA ASP A 50 5.55 -4.87 -9.65
C ASP A 50 4.33 -5.67 -10.19
N TYR A 51 3.19 -5.62 -9.49
CA TYR A 51 1.99 -6.36 -9.86
C TYR A 51 1.03 -5.61 -10.81
N LEU A 52 1.37 -4.37 -11.24
CA LEU A 52 0.61 -3.62 -12.27
C LEU A 52 1.53 -3.22 -13.43
N PRO A 53 2.03 -4.20 -14.21
CA PRO A 53 2.97 -3.94 -15.30
C PRO A 53 2.36 -3.04 -16.38
N GLY A 54 3.22 -2.24 -17.01
CA GLY A 54 2.84 -1.37 -18.13
C GLY A 54 2.09 -0.09 -17.74
N ARG A 55 1.91 0.19 -16.45
CA ARG A 55 1.30 1.45 -15.97
C ARG A 55 2.34 2.36 -15.34
N GLN A 56 2.38 3.61 -15.80
CA GLN A 56 3.12 4.69 -15.14
C GLN A 56 2.17 5.48 -14.24
N LEU A 57 2.37 5.35 -12.94
CA LEU A 57 1.53 5.91 -11.91
C LEU A 57 2.11 7.22 -11.39
N THR A 58 1.24 8.13 -10.97
CA THR A 58 1.66 9.20 -10.06
C THR A 58 2.05 8.61 -8.71
N ARG A 59 2.85 9.34 -7.91
CA ARG A 59 3.18 8.93 -6.54
C ARG A 59 1.93 8.60 -5.70
N ALA A 60 0.86 9.39 -5.84
CA ALA A 60 -0.39 9.17 -5.11
C ALA A 60 -1.09 7.86 -5.52
N GLN A 61 -1.05 7.52 -6.81
CA GLN A 61 -1.58 6.27 -7.33
C GLN A 61 -0.72 5.07 -6.90
N ALA A 62 0.61 5.18 -6.94
CA ALA A 62 1.49 4.13 -6.43
C ALA A 62 1.25 3.86 -4.93
N LEU A 63 1.11 4.92 -4.12
CA LEU A 63 0.71 4.79 -2.72
C LEU A 63 -0.68 4.14 -2.55
N ALA A 64 -1.62 4.43 -3.45
CA ALA A 64 -2.94 3.79 -3.42
C ALA A 64 -2.82 2.29 -3.69
N GLY A 65 -2.05 1.89 -4.71
CA GLY A 65 -1.78 0.47 -4.99
C GLY A 65 -1.12 -0.24 -3.81
N MET A 66 -0.03 0.31 -3.25
CA MET A 66 0.62 -0.25 -2.06
C MET A 66 -0.38 -0.48 -0.91
N ARG A 67 -1.31 0.46 -0.66
CA ARG A 67 -2.32 0.31 0.39
C ARG A 67 -3.35 -0.79 0.10
N ILE A 68 -3.67 -1.03 -1.16
CA ILE A 68 -4.53 -2.16 -1.57
C ILE A 68 -3.81 -3.48 -1.29
N ALA A 69 -2.53 -3.60 -1.64
CA ALA A 69 -1.74 -4.80 -1.38
C ALA A 69 -1.57 -5.07 0.13
N ILE A 70 -1.41 -4.02 0.93
CA ILE A 70 -1.26 -4.12 2.39
C ILE A 70 -2.59 -4.47 3.10
N ALA A 71 -3.71 -3.94 2.61
CA ALA A 71 -4.98 -4.01 3.33
C ALA A 71 -6.18 -4.12 2.35
N PRO A 72 -6.33 -5.26 1.65
CA PRO A 72 -7.32 -5.43 0.58
C PRO A 72 -8.77 -5.46 1.07
N ASP A 73 -9.01 -5.69 2.36
CA ASP A 73 -10.36 -5.74 2.96
C ASP A 73 -10.84 -4.37 3.49
N ARG A 74 -10.08 -3.30 3.29
CA ARG A 74 -10.44 -1.97 3.80
C ARG A 74 -11.54 -1.32 2.97
N PRO A 75 -12.47 -0.58 3.60
CA PRO A 75 -13.51 0.15 2.87
C PRO A 75 -12.93 1.20 1.91
N GLU A 76 -11.73 1.74 2.20
CA GLU A 76 -11.05 2.69 1.32
C GLU A 76 -10.52 2.08 0.00
N VAL A 77 -10.52 0.75 -0.14
CA VAL A 77 -10.03 0.07 -1.36
C VAL A 77 -10.81 0.48 -2.59
N GLU A 78 -12.12 0.74 -2.47
CA GLU A 78 -12.93 1.27 -3.59
C GLU A 78 -12.35 2.60 -4.12
N ARG A 79 -12.01 3.52 -3.22
CA ARG A 79 -11.42 4.81 -3.59
C ARG A 79 -10.03 4.64 -4.19
N TRP A 80 -9.21 3.75 -3.62
CA TRP A 80 -7.86 3.50 -4.12
C TRP A 80 -7.88 2.86 -5.50
N ALA A 81 -8.71 1.82 -5.70
CA ALA A 81 -8.91 1.16 -6.99
C ALA A 81 -9.44 2.15 -8.04
N GLY A 82 -10.42 2.98 -7.68
CA GLY A 82 -10.94 4.04 -8.55
C GLY A 82 -9.86 5.03 -9.00
N SER A 83 -8.92 5.39 -8.12
CA SER A 83 -7.80 6.26 -8.49
C SER A 83 -6.82 5.62 -9.50
N LEU A 84 -6.81 4.29 -9.58
CA LEU A 84 -6.06 3.51 -10.55
C LEU A 84 -6.88 3.20 -11.82
N GLY A 85 -8.15 3.60 -11.89
CA GLY A 85 -9.06 3.21 -12.96
C GLY A 85 -9.32 1.70 -12.98
N LEU A 86 -9.38 1.08 -11.80
CA LEU A 86 -9.69 -0.34 -11.59
C LEU A 86 -10.96 -0.46 -10.75
N THR A 87 -11.65 -1.58 -10.92
CA THR A 87 -12.63 -2.06 -9.94
C THR A 87 -11.92 -2.60 -8.70
N VAL A 88 -12.65 -2.73 -7.59
CA VAL A 88 -12.14 -3.37 -6.37
C VAL A 88 -11.65 -4.79 -6.65
N ALA A 89 -12.43 -5.58 -7.39
CA ALA A 89 -12.09 -6.97 -7.70
C ALA A 89 -10.81 -7.08 -8.54
N GLU A 90 -10.63 -6.22 -9.54
CA GLU A 90 -9.39 -6.18 -10.32
C GLU A 90 -8.19 -5.79 -9.44
N ALA A 91 -8.33 -4.73 -8.65
CA ALA A 91 -7.22 -4.23 -7.84
C ALA A 91 -6.75 -5.25 -6.80
N VAL A 92 -7.69 -5.92 -6.11
CA VAL A 92 -7.40 -6.99 -5.17
C VAL A 92 -6.86 -8.23 -5.90
N GLY A 93 -7.44 -8.58 -7.05
CA GLY A 93 -6.99 -9.69 -7.88
C GLY A 93 -5.53 -9.53 -8.33
N PHE A 94 -5.17 -8.37 -8.85
CA PHE A 94 -3.79 -8.07 -9.23
C PHE A 94 -2.85 -8.06 -8.02
N ALA A 95 -3.26 -7.47 -6.90
CA ALA A 95 -2.44 -7.44 -5.68
C ALA A 95 -2.28 -8.81 -5.01
N ALA A 96 -3.11 -9.80 -5.35
CA ALA A 96 -2.95 -11.18 -4.90
C ALA A 96 -2.01 -11.99 -5.79
N LEU A 97 -1.66 -11.50 -6.99
CA LEU A 97 -0.69 -12.14 -7.87
C LEU A 97 0.72 -11.79 -7.38
N SER A 98 1.21 -12.54 -6.39
CA SER A 98 2.64 -12.54 -6.11
C SER A 98 3.40 -13.20 -7.26
N VAL A 99 4.51 -12.59 -7.67
CA VAL A 99 5.53 -13.28 -8.46
C VAL A 99 6.10 -14.40 -7.59
N GLU A 100 5.59 -15.62 -7.74
CA GLU A 100 6.30 -16.80 -7.28
C GLU A 100 7.64 -16.85 -8.03
N VAL A 101 8.72 -16.53 -7.32
CA VAL A 101 10.07 -16.83 -7.81
C VAL A 101 10.22 -18.34 -7.73
N VAL A 102 10.06 -19.00 -8.87
CA VAL A 102 10.32 -20.43 -9.08
C VAL A 102 11.76 -20.83 -8.75
#